data_AF-A0A2N2FEN4-F1
#
_entry.id   AF-A0A2N2FEN4-F1
#
_cell.length_a   1.000
_cell.length_b   1.000
_cell.length_c   1.000
_cell.angle_alpha   90.00
_cell.angle_beta   90.00
_cell.angle_gamma   90.00
#
_symmetry.space_group_name_H-M   'P 1'
#
loop_
_entity.id
_entity.type
_entity.pdbx_description
1 polymer ?
#
loop_
_entity_poly.entity_id
_entity_poly.type
_entity_poly.pdbx_seq_one_letter_code
_entity_poly.pdbx_strand_id
1 'polypeptide(L)'
;MKTYAIKYLELAEKHAEKIAARWAKDVKNNTRTPTYKSLNEEAMIYQCVRFYQNFAKMFLDEKPTDDVLRYFRSYAQESYAMGIPAKETIYALILMRRHIWLYAEFQSIFGSGIDQRQALDTLGRTILLFDYAAYEVTKEYQELMKKGKK
;
A
#
# COMPACT_ATOMS: atom_id res chain seq x y z
N MET A 1 19.28 -2.72 -10.50
CA MET A 1 18.68 -2.05 -9.33
C MET A 1 19.75 -1.87 -8.25
N LYS A 2 19.68 -0.79 -7.48
CA LYS A 2 20.59 -0.55 -6.34
C LYS A 2 20.37 -1.62 -5.27
N THR A 3 21.43 -2.07 -4.58
CA THR A 3 21.40 -3.15 -3.57
C THR A 3 20.36 -2.91 -2.47
N TYR A 4 20.11 -1.65 -2.10
CA TYR A 4 19.13 -1.32 -1.06
C TYR A 4 17.68 -1.40 -1.50
N ALA A 5 17.39 -1.03 -2.75
CA ALA A 5 16.05 -1.21 -3.31
C ALA A 5 15.69 -2.69 -3.31
N ILE A 6 16.63 -3.57 -3.70
CA ILE A 6 16.42 -5.02 -3.69
C ILE A 6 16.13 -5.50 -2.26
N LYS A 7 16.97 -5.15 -1.28
CA LYS A 7 16.76 -5.54 0.13
C LYS A 7 15.44 -5.02 0.71
N TYR A 8 15.04 -3.80 0.33
CA TYR A 8 13.75 -3.22 0.72
C TYR A 8 12.57 -4.04 0.18
N LEU A 9 12.64 -4.44 -1.10
CA LEU A 9 11.63 -5.29 -1.74
C LEU A 9 11.57 -6.68 -1.12
N GLU A 10 12.72 -7.32 -0.93
CA GLU A 10 12.80 -8.65 -0.30
C GLU A 10 12.18 -8.66 1.10
N LEU A 11 12.42 -7.63 1.90
CA LEU A 11 11.78 -7.53 3.21
C LEU A 11 10.27 -7.32 3.11
N ALA A 12 9.81 -6.48 2.17
CA ALA A 12 8.38 -6.21 1.99
C ALA A 12 7.64 -7.50 1.63
N GLU A 13 8.23 -8.31 0.74
CA GLU A 13 7.68 -9.61 0.35
C GLU A 13 7.77 -10.63 1.48
N LYS A 14 8.96 -10.83 2.07
CA LYS A 14 9.22 -11.83 3.12
C LYS A 14 8.37 -11.60 4.37
N HIS A 15 8.09 -10.34 4.70
CA HIS A 15 7.35 -9.98 5.91
C HIS A 15 5.93 -9.47 5.63
N ALA A 16 5.42 -9.65 4.39
CA ALA A 16 4.13 -9.15 3.96
C ALA A 16 3.00 -9.52 4.94
N GLU A 17 2.92 -10.78 5.38
CA GLU A 17 1.89 -11.24 6.32
C GLU A 17 1.96 -10.54 7.67
N LYS A 18 3.17 -10.39 8.23
CA LYS A 18 3.37 -9.73 9.54
C LYS A 18 3.06 -8.25 9.46
N ILE A 19 3.45 -7.59 8.38
CA ILE A 19 3.16 -6.16 8.14
C ILE A 19 1.65 -5.98 7.93
N ALA A 20 1.02 -6.84 7.14
CA ALA A 20 -0.42 -6.82 6.87
C ALA A 20 -1.26 -7.07 8.12
N ALA A 21 -0.87 -8.01 8.99
CA ALA A 21 -1.56 -8.25 10.26
C ALA A 21 -1.52 -7.03 11.19
N ARG A 22 -0.37 -6.33 11.25
CA ARG A 22 -0.25 -5.08 12.02
C ARG A 22 -1.10 -3.97 11.42
N TRP A 23 -1.10 -3.84 10.09
CA TRP A 23 -1.95 -2.92 9.36
C TRP A 23 -3.44 -3.20 9.61
N ALA A 24 -3.88 -4.46 9.55
CA ALA A 24 -5.26 -4.87 9.77
C ALA A 24 -5.74 -4.48 11.17
N LYS A 25 -4.91 -4.71 12.19
CA LYS A 25 -5.20 -4.27 13.56
C LYS A 25 -5.32 -2.74 13.66
N ASP A 26 -4.47 -1.99 12.96
CA ASP A 26 -4.52 -0.53 12.96
C ASP A 26 -5.80 -0.01 12.30
N VAL A 27 -6.10 -0.42 11.06
CA VAL A 27 -7.31 0.04 10.34
C VAL A 27 -8.60 -0.34 11.06
N LYS A 28 -8.66 -1.47 11.78
CA LYS A 28 -9.82 -1.83 12.60
C LYS A 28 -9.97 -0.95 13.83
N ASN A 29 -8.88 -0.45 14.40
CA ASN A 29 -8.92 0.36 15.63
C ASN A 29 -8.88 1.88 15.37
N ASN A 30 -8.69 2.31 14.12
CA ASN A 30 -8.50 3.70 13.77
C ASN A 30 -9.85 4.43 13.59
N THR A 31 -9.97 5.63 14.16
CA THR A 31 -11.18 6.46 14.09
C THR A 31 -11.47 6.99 12.69
N ARG A 32 -10.49 6.98 11.78
CA ARG A 32 -10.64 7.44 10.39
C ARG A 32 -11.09 6.33 9.43
N THR A 33 -11.10 5.07 9.88
CA THR A 33 -11.50 3.89 9.08
C THR A 33 -12.58 3.05 9.79
N PRO A 34 -13.70 3.65 10.25
CA PRO A 34 -14.72 2.93 11.00
C PRO A 34 -15.34 1.74 10.24
N THR A 35 -15.45 1.77 8.92
CA THR A 35 -16.02 0.65 8.13
C THR A 35 -15.17 -0.61 8.24
N TYR A 36 -13.86 -0.49 8.42
CA TYR A 36 -12.95 -1.63 8.55
C TYR A 36 -13.23 -2.49 9.80
N LYS A 37 -13.86 -1.92 10.84
CA LYS A 37 -14.20 -2.65 12.08
C LYS A 37 -15.06 -3.88 11.85
N SER A 38 -16.02 -3.78 10.93
CA SER A 38 -16.99 -4.83 10.63
C SER A 38 -16.54 -5.78 9.51
N LEU A 39 -15.39 -5.51 8.87
CA LEU A 39 -14.90 -6.35 7.78
C LEU A 39 -14.20 -7.60 8.29
N ASN A 40 -14.24 -8.66 7.47
CA ASN A 40 -13.51 -9.89 7.71
C ASN A 40 -12.00 -9.62 7.71
N GLU A 41 -11.33 -9.97 8.81
CA GLU A 41 -9.91 -9.67 9.02
C GLU A 41 -8.99 -10.43 8.07
N GLU A 42 -9.29 -11.69 7.79
CA GLU A 42 -8.51 -12.51 6.86
C GLU A 42 -8.57 -11.95 5.44
N ALA A 43 -9.75 -11.50 5.00
CA ALA A 43 -9.92 -10.87 3.69
C ALA A 43 -9.12 -9.57 3.56
N MET A 44 -9.11 -8.74 4.62
CA MET A 44 -8.32 -7.52 4.67
C MET A 44 -6.81 -7.82 4.63
N ILE A 45 -6.35 -8.76 5.45
CA ILE A 45 -4.94 -9.19 5.47
C ILE A 45 -4.55 -9.72 4.09
N TYR A 46 -5.36 -10.57 3.48
CA TYR A 46 -5.11 -11.10 2.15
C TYR A 46 -4.96 -10.00 1.09
N GLN A 47 -5.87 -9.00 1.09
CA GLN A 47 -5.76 -7.87 0.16
C GLN A 47 -4.46 -7.07 0.37
N CYS A 48 -4.07 -6.82 1.62
CA CYS A 48 -2.85 -6.10 1.96
C CYS A 48 -1.58 -6.89 1.62
N VAL A 49 -1.56 -8.21 1.87
CA VAL A 49 -0.48 -9.11 1.46
C VAL A 49 -0.31 -9.09 -0.05
N ARG A 50 -1.41 -9.19 -0.82
CA ARG A 50 -1.35 -9.07 -2.29
C ARG A 50 -0.77 -7.73 -2.73
N PHE A 51 -1.08 -6.65 -2.02
CA PHE A 51 -0.49 -5.33 -2.31
C PHE A 51 1.02 -5.36 -2.11
N TYR A 52 1.52 -5.85 -0.98
CA TYR A 52 2.95 -5.94 -0.71
C TYR A 52 3.70 -6.92 -1.62
N GLN A 53 3.08 -8.01 -2.05
CA GLN A 53 3.66 -8.92 -3.03
C GLN A 53 3.74 -8.31 -4.44
N ASN A 54 2.77 -7.49 -4.83
CA ASN A 54 2.85 -6.78 -6.11
C ASN A 54 3.72 -5.51 -6.03
N PHE A 55 3.97 -4.99 -4.84
CA PHE A 55 4.81 -3.81 -4.62
C PHE A 55 6.18 -3.93 -5.27
N ALA A 56 6.83 -5.10 -5.19
CA ALA A 56 8.13 -5.32 -5.82
C ALA A 56 8.10 -5.13 -7.34
N LYS A 57 7.06 -5.63 -8.00
CA LYS A 57 6.86 -5.46 -9.45
C LYS A 57 6.63 -3.99 -9.81
N MET A 58 5.83 -3.28 -9.00
CA MET A 58 5.55 -1.86 -9.20
C MET A 58 6.79 -0.97 -9.00
N PHE A 59 7.74 -1.43 -8.20
CA PHE A 59 8.95 -0.71 -7.85
C PHE A 59 10.07 -0.85 -8.88
N LEU A 60 9.90 -1.68 -9.93
CA LEU A 60 10.94 -1.91 -10.94
C LEU A 60 11.06 -0.73 -11.91
N ASP A 61 9.93 -0.16 -12.33
CA ASP A 61 9.85 0.89 -13.35
C ASP A 61 9.78 2.30 -12.75
N GLU A 62 10.42 3.27 -13.40
CA GLU A 62 10.49 4.66 -12.91
C GLU A 62 9.09 5.29 -12.78
N LYS A 63 8.17 4.87 -13.65
CA LYS A 63 6.76 5.24 -13.62
C LYS A 63 5.90 3.99 -13.56
N PRO A 64 4.71 4.05 -12.93
CA PRO A 64 3.75 2.94 -12.96
C PRO A 64 3.40 2.58 -14.41
N THR A 65 3.51 1.30 -14.75
CA THR A 65 3.01 0.77 -16.02
C THR A 65 1.48 0.72 -16.02
N ASP A 66 0.87 0.55 -17.20
CA ASP A 66 -0.58 0.40 -17.31
C ASP A 66 -1.16 -0.74 -16.46
N ASP A 67 -0.36 -1.79 -16.25
CA ASP A 67 -0.70 -2.93 -15.40
C ASP A 67 -0.75 -2.54 -13.92
N VAL A 68 0.20 -1.73 -13.46
CA VAL A 68 0.21 -1.19 -12.09
C VAL A 68 -0.97 -0.24 -11.89
N LEU A 69 -1.23 0.65 -12.85
CA LEU A 69 -2.38 1.56 -12.78
C LEU A 69 -3.70 0.78 -12.75
N ARG A 70 -3.80 -0.29 -13.56
CA ARG A 70 -4.97 -1.20 -13.56
C ARG A 70 -5.13 -1.90 -12.21
N TYR A 71 -4.03 -2.35 -11.60
CA TYR A 71 -4.06 -2.92 -10.27
C TYR A 71 -4.60 -1.94 -9.22
N PHE A 72 -4.18 -0.67 -9.23
CA PHE A 72 -4.72 0.34 -8.32
C PHE A 72 -6.22 0.59 -8.51
N ARG A 73 -6.69 0.60 -9.76
CA ARG A 73 -8.14 0.66 -10.05
C ARG A 73 -8.88 -0.56 -9.53
N SER A 74 -8.35 -1.76 -9.71
CA SER A 74 -8.95 -2.99 -9.16
C SER A 74 -9.01 -2.95 -7.63
N TYR A 75 -7.98 -2.45 -6.95
CA TYR A 75 -8.03 -2.25 -5.49
C TYR A 75 -9.16 -1.29 -5.06
N ALA A 76 -9.37 -0.20 -5.81
CA ALA A 76 -10.48 0.72 -5.56
C ALA A 76 -11.85 0.05 -5.78
N GLN A 77 -12.00 -0.71 -6.86
CA GLN A 77 -13.23 -1.45 -7.20
C GLN A 77 -13.58 -2.49 -6.13
N GLU A 78 -12.60 -3.29 -5.70
CA GLU A 78 -12.77 -4.25 -4.60
C GLU A 78 -13.20 -3.55 -3.32
N SER A 79 -12.54 -2.44 -2.97
CA SER A 79 -12.86 -1.67 -1.76
C SER A 79 -14.26 -1.06 -1.82
N TYR A 80 -14.67 -0.54 -2.98
CA TYR A 80 -16.00 -0.01 -3.21
C TYR A 80 -17.07 -1.12 -3.11
N ALA A 81 -16.81 -2.30 -3.68
CA ALA A 81 -17.70 -3.46 -3.59
C ALA A 81 -17.86 -3.98 -2.15
N MET A 82 -16.84 -3.80 -1.31
CA MET A 82 -16.90 -4.06 0.14
C MET A 82 -17.63 -2.96 0.92
N GLY A 83 -18.15 -1.92 0.26
CA GLY A 83 -18.85 -0.81 0.91
C GLY A 83 -17.93 0.16 1.65
N ILE A 84 -16.62 0.13 1.39
CA ILE A 84 -15.66 1.00 2.04
C ILE A 84 -15.73 2.39 1.41
N PRO A 85 -15.92 3.47 2.20
CA PRO A 85 -15.88 4.82 1.65
C PRO A 85 -14.49 5.19 1.10
N ALA A 86 -14.45 6.01 0.04
CA ALA A 86 -13.20 6.45 -0.58
C ALA A 86 -12.19 7.02 0.43
N LYS A 87 -12.66 7.88 1.36
CA LYS A 87 -11.83 8.47 2.41
C LYS A 87 -11.11 7.42 3.26
N GLU A 88 -11.77 6.30 3.54
CA GLU A 88 -11.24 5.23 4.39
C GLU A 88 -10.27 4.36 3.61
N THR A 89 -10.58 4.09 2.34
CA THR A 89 -9.69 3.35 1.44
C THR A 89 -8.36 4.09 1.23
N ILE A 90 -8.42 5.40 1.00
CA ILE A 90 -7.21 6.23 0.87
C ILE A 90 -6.43 6.28 2.19
N TYR A 91 -7.13 6.44 3.32
CA TYR A 91 -6.45 6.43 4.62
C TYR A 91 -5.80 5.07 4.92
N ALA A 92 -6.46 3.97 4.57
CA ALA A 92 -5.91 2.63 4.69
C ALA A 92 -4.66 2.42 3.83
N LEU A 93 -4.60 2.97 2.61
CA LEU A 93 -3.37 2.97 1.79
C LEU A 93 -2.23 3.76 2.44
N ILE A 94 -2.54 4.92 3.04
CA ILE A 94 -1.53 5.71 3.78
C ILE A 94 -0.98 4.89 4.96
N LEU A 95 -1.85 4.15 5.66
CA LEU A 95 -1.42 3.25 6.73
C LEU A 95 -0.60 2.07 6.19
N MET A 96 -0.94 1.50 5.04
CA MET A 96 -0.11 0.46 4.41
C MET A 96 1.33 0.94 4.18
N ARG A 97 1.50 2.15 3.64
CA ARG A 97 2.83 2.78 3.48
C ARG A 97 3.56 2.93 4.81
N ARG A 98 2.85 3.41 5.84
CA ARG A 98 3.41 3.62 7.18
C ARG A 98 3.89 2.31 7.81
N HIS A 99 3.15 1.22 7.65
CA HIS A 99 3.51 -0.07 8.24
C HIS A 99 4.72 -0.72 7.55
N ILE A 100 4.94 -0.50 6.26
CA ILE A 100 6.21 -0.89 5.63
C ILE A 100 7.37 -0.13 6.28
N TRP A 101 7.24 1.20 6.42
CA TRP A 101 8.31 2.04 6.99
C TRP A 101 8.65 1.69 8.44
N LEU A 102 7.63 1.47 9.29
CA LEU A 102 7.81 1.23 10.73
C LEU A 102 8.23 -0.21 11.08
N TYR A 103 8.28 -1.13 10.11
CA TYR A 103 8.71 -2.49 10.41
C TYR A 103 10.20 -2.48 10.79
N ALA A 104 10.53 -3.12 11.92
CA ALA A 104 11.81 -2.95 12.60
C ALA A 104 13.03 -3.33 11.73
N GLU A 105 12.88 -4.33 10.86
CA GLU A 105 13.95 -4.72 9.94
C GLU A 105 14.21 -3.64 8.87
N PHE A 106 13.20 -2.86 8.46
CA PHE A 106 13.43 -1.70 7.61
C PHE A 106 14.23 -0.63 8.36
N GLN A 107 13.81 -0.29 9.58
CA GLN A 107 14.53 0.69 10.41
C GLN A 107 15.99 0.28 10.66
N SER A 108 16.24 -1.00 10.91
CA SER A 108 17.60 -1.55 11.10
C SER A 108 18.45 -1.45 9.84
N ILE A 109 17.86 -1.65 8.66
CA ILE A 109 18.56 -1.43 7.38
C ILE A 109 18.97 0.03 7.28
N PHE A 110 18.04 0.98 7.47
CA PHE A 110 18.34 2.41 7.33
C PHE A 110 19.38 2.94 8.34
N GLY A 111 19.60 2.26 9.47
CA GLY A 111 20.62 2.63 10.46
C GLY A 111 22.03 2.09 10.20
N SER A 112 22.22 1.08 9.34
CA SER A 112 23.48 0.34 9.25
C SER A 112 24.36 0.79 8.06
N GLY A 113 25.26 1.77 8.22
CA GLY A 113 26.36 2.04 7.28
C GLY A 113 25.99 2.21 5.80
N ILE A 114 24.72 2.51 5.50
CA ILE A 114 24.15 2.61 4.17
C ILE A 114 24.61 3.91 3.51
N ASP A 115 24.76 3.88 2.18
CA ASP A 115 24.80 5.11 1.39
C ASP A 115 23.46 5.84 1.56
N GLN A 116 23.46 6.86 2.42
CA GLN A 116 22.30 7.68 2.80
C GLN A 116 21.51 8.13 1.56
N ARG A 117 22.18 8.38 0.44
CA ARG A 117 21.54 8.75 -0.82
C ARG A 117 20.63 7.64 -1.36
N GLN A 118 21.05 6.37 -1.31
CA GLN A 118 20.25 5.25 -1.81
C GLN A 118 19.07 4.93 -0.90
N ALA A 119 19.23 5.16 0.40
CA ALA A 119 18.13 5.12 1.36
C ALA A 119 17.06 6.17 1.01
N LEU A 120 17.48 7.43 0.80
CA LEU A 120 16.58 8.51 0.42
C LEU A 120 15.90 8.25 -0.94
N ASP A 121 16.62 7.72 -1.94
CA ASP A 121 16.05 7.37 -3.24
C ASP A 121 14.97 6.29 -3.12
N THR A 122 15.24 5.24 -2.31
CA THR A 122 14.29 4.14 -2.08
C THR A 122 13.02 4.63 -1.38
N LEU A 123 13.19 5.55 -0.42
CA LEU A 123 12.09 6.21 0.26
C LEU A 123 11.27 7.08 -0.67
N GLY A 124 11.93 7.94 -1.44
CA GLY A 124 11.28 8.82 -2.41
C GLY A 124 10.47 8.03 -3.43
N ARG A 125 11.01 6.92 -3.92
CA ARG A 125 10.30 6.03 -4.86
C ARG A 125 9.11 5.31 -4.23
N THR A 126 9.24 4.88 -2.98
CA THR A 126 8.10 4.30 -2.23
C THR A 126 6.99 5.33 -2.08
N ILE A 127 7.33 6.55 -1.65
CA ILE A 127 6.36 7.64 -1.50
C ILE A 127 5.64 7.90 -2.82
N LEU A 128 6.40 8.09 -3.90
CA LEU A 128 5.87 8.35 -5.23
C LEU A 128 4.91 7.27 -5.71
N LEU A 129 5.23 5.98 -5.49
CA LEU A 129 4.35 4.88 -5.87
C LEU A 129 3.01 4.93 -5.12
N PHE A 130 3.03 5.18 -3.82
CA PHE A 130 1.81 5.34 -3.02
C PHE A 130 1.02 6.60 -3.39
N ASP A 131 1.68 7.66 -3.82
CA ASP A 131 1.02 8.88 -4.29
C ASP A 131 0.29 8.62 -5.62
N TYR A 132 0.89 7.86 -6.54
CA TYR A 132 0.19 7.36 -7.74
C TYR A 132 -0.99 6.47 -7.40
N ALA A 133 -0.83 5.55 -6.44
CA ALA A 133 -1.92 4.69 -5.98
C ALA A 133 -3.08 5.53 -5.41
N ALA A 134 -2.79 6.51 -4.55
CA ALA A 134 -3.81 7.38 -3.98
C ALA A 134 -4.57 8.17 -5.05
N TYR A 135 -3.86 8.69 -6.07
CA TYR A 135 -4.49 9.40 -7.18
C TYR A 135 -5.40 8.49 -8.01
N GLU A 136 -4.91 7.34 -8.48
CA GLU A 136 -5.70 6.42 -9.31
C GLU A 136 -6.91 5.85 -8.55
N VAL A 137 -6.74 5.52 -7.26
CA VAL A 137 -7.83 5.03 -6.42
C VAL A 137 -8.88 6.11 -6.23
N THR A 138 -8.47 7.36 -5.97
CA THR A 138 -9.41 8.48 -5.84
C THR A 138 -10.21 8.68 -7.13
N LYS A 139 -9.52 8.69 -8.28
CA LYS A 139 -10.13 8.83 -9.60
C LYS A 139 -11.14 7.71 -9.89
N GLU A 140 -10.78 6.46 -9.61
CA GLU A 140 -11.67 5.32 -9.83
C GLU A 140 -12.92 5.39 -8.94
N TYR A 141 -12.76 5.74 -7.65
CA TYR A 141 -13.90 5.95 -6.75
C TYR A 141 -14.85 7.03 -7.27
N GLN A 142 -14.33 8.14 -7.80
CA GLN A 142 -15.18 9.19 -8.38
C GLN A 142 -16.01 8.66 -9.56
N GLU A 143 -15.43 7.83 -10.41
CA GLU A 143 -16.14 7.22 -11.55
C GLU A 143 -17.19 6.19 -11.10
N LEU A 144 -16.86 5.34 -10.13
CA LEU A 144 -17.80 4.37 -9.55
C LEU A 144 -19.01 5.06 -8.90
N MET A 145 -18.75 6.13 -8.14
CA MET A 145 -19.81 6.92 -7.48
C MET A 145 -20.71 7.66 -8.48
N LYS A 146 -20.21 8.05 -9.66
CA LYS A 146 -21.03 8.63 -10.73
C LYS A 146 -21.94 7.57 -11.36
N LYS A 147 -21.42 6.36 -11.59
CA LYS A 147 -22.17 5.25 -12.20
C LYS A 147 -23.25 4.70 -11.29
N GLY A 148 -22.99 4.56 -9.99
CA GLY A 148 -23.97 4.07 -9.02
C GLY A 148 -25.10 5.04 -8.65
N LYS A 149 -25.09 6.27 -9.21
CA LYS A 149 -26.17 7.26 -9.05
C LYS A 149 -27.17 7.27 -10.22
N LYS A 150 -26.97 6.42 -11.22
CA LYS A 150 -27.94 6.16 -12.29
C LYS A 150 -28.70 4.88 -11.99
#